data_AF-A0A6A7LW98-F1
#
_entry.id   AF-A0A6A7LW98-F1
#
_cell.length_a   1.000
_cell.length_b   1.000
_cell.length_c   1.000
_cell.angle_alpha   90.00
_cell.angle_beta   90.00
_cell.angle_gamma   90.00
#
_symmetry.space_group_name_H-M   'P 1'
#
loop_
_entity.id
_entity.type
_entity.pdbx_description
1 polymer ?
#
loop_
_entity_poly.entity_id
_entity_poly.type
_entity_poly.pdbx_seq_one_letter_code
_entity_poly.pdbx_strand_id
1 'polypeptide(L)'
;MAIAGTSVRVYTLQCAYEMGESAEYIAENRGLPLPAVFEALAFAYEHPGEMDEIRRRNDEAQQYSLSLLPVNLRRASKKTIQADE
;
A
#
# COMPACT_ATOMS: atom_id res chain seq x y z
N MET A 1 -7.75 -8.05 -0.93
CA MET A 1 -7.77 -8.98 0.23
C MET A 1 -7.39 -8.22 1.51
N ALA A 2 -8.00 -8.55 2.65
CA ALA A 2 -7.70 -7.98 3.97
C ALA A 2 -7.47 -9.10 5.01
N ILE A 3 -6.71 -8.81 6.07
CA ILE A 3 -6.53 -9.75 7.18
C ILE A 3 -7.86 -9.94 7.91
N ALA A 4 -8.22 -11.19 8.16
CA ALA A 4 -9.46 -11.56 8.85
C ALA A 4 -9.61 -10.81 10.19
N GLY A 5 -10.79 -10.26 10.43
CA GLY A 5 -11.08 -9.48 11.64
C GLY A 5 -10.50 -8.07 11.65
N THR A 6 -9.89 -7.60 10.54
CA THR A 6 -9.30 -6.26 10.45
C THR A 6 -9.66 -5.57 9.13
N SER A 7 -9.51 -4.25 9.08
CA SER A 7 -9.55 -3.48 7.84
C SER A 7 -8.18 -3.37 7.15
N VAL A 8 -7.15 -4.05 7.65
CA VAL A 8 -5.80 -3.95 7.12
C VAL A 8 -5.69 -4.81 5.86
N ARG A 9 -5.37 -4.17 4.74
CA ARG A 9 -5.22 -4.84 3.45
C ARG A 9 -3.88 -5.58 3.39
N VAL A 10 -3.88 -6.77 2.78
CA VAL A 10 -2.64 -7.54 2.53
C VAL A 10 -1.64 -6.71 1.73
N TYR A 11 -2.12 -6.04 0.69
CA TYR A 11 -1.32 -5.11 -0.13
C TYR A 11 -0.61 -4.04 0.71
N THR A 12 -1.27 -3.50 1.75
CA THR A 12 -0.67 -2.49 2.61
C THR A 12 0.51 -3.04 3.42
N LEU A 13 0.45 -4.31 3.82
CA LEU A 13 1.53 -4.97 4.55
C LEU A 13 2.70 -5.30 3.62
N GLN A 14 2.40 -5.77 2.41
CA GLN A 14 3.42 -5.98 1.39
C GLN A 14 4.19 -4.70 1.10
N CYS A 15 3.51 -3.58 0.85
CA CYS A 15 4.20 -2.30 0.59
C CYS A 15 5.09 -1.88 1.76
N ALA A 16 4.62 -2.02 3.00
CA ALA A 16 5.41 -1.70 4.18
C ALA A 16 6.70 -2.55 4.25
N TYR A 17 6.56 -3.84 3.99
CA TYR A 17 7.68 -4.77 3.97
C TYR A 17 8.67 -4.47 2.83
N GLU A 18 8.17 -4.17 1.63
CA GLU A 18 8.99 -3.75 0.47
C GLU A 18 9.73 -2.43 0.72
N MET A 19 9.18 -1.54 1.56
CA MET A 19 9.86 -0.32 2.02
C MET A 19 10.90 -0.55 3.13
N GLY A 20 11.10 -1.81 3.55
CA GLY A 20 12.10 -2.19 4.55
C GLY A 20 11.60 -2.23 6.00
N GLU A 21 10.30 -2.08 6.25
CA GLU A 21 9.74 -2.34 7.58
C GLU A 21 9.83 -3.85 7.89
N SER A 22 10.28 -4.21 9.10
CA SER A 22 10.28 -5.62 9.52
C SER A 22 8.86 -6.11 9.82
N ALA A 23 8.62 -7.42 9.70
CA ALA A 23 7.31 -8.01 9.99
C ALA A 23 6.89 -7.78 11.47
N GLU A 24 7.84 -7.81 12.40
CA GLU A 24 7.62 -7.52 13.82
C GLU A 24 7.15 -6.08 14.03
N TYR A 25 7.83 -5.13 13.40
CA TYR A 25 7.47 -3.71 13.47
C TYR A 25 6.08 -3.46 12.87
N ILE A 26 5.80 -4.08 11.72
CA ILE A 26 4.49 -4.01 11.06
C ILE A 26 3.38 -4.54 11.97
N ALA A 27 3.62 -5.67 12.64
CA ALA A 27 2.68 -6.30 13.56
C ALA A 27 2.39 -5.40 14.77
N GLU A 28 3.43 -4.88 15.42
CA GLU A 28 3.31 -4.01 16.58
C GLU A 28 2.58 -2.71 16.23
N ASN A 29 3.04 -2.00 15.19
CA ASN A 29 2.49 -0.70 14.81
C ASN A 29 1.02 -0.77 14.35
N ARG A 30 0.59 -1.91 13.81
CA ARG A 30 -0.78 -2.11 13.31
C ARG A 30 -1.67 -2.91 14.27
N GLY A 31 -1.15 -3.32 15.43
CA GLY A 31 -1.88 -4.12 16.42
C GLY A 31 -2.31 -5.49 15.88
N LEU A 32 -1.49 -6.10 15.02
CA LEU A 32 -1.78 -7.37 14.37
C LEU A 32 -1.00 -8.52 15.03
N PRO A 33 -1.57 -9.73 15.09
CA PRO A 33 -0.78 -10.90 15.43
C PRO A 33 0.32 -11.12 14.40
N LEU A 34 1.56 -11.33 14.87
CA LEU A 34 2.71 -11.58 13.98
C LEU A 34 2.48 -12.75 12.99
N PRO A 35 1.85 -13.88 13.38
CA PRO A 35 1.53 -14.94 12.41
C PRO A 35 0.64 -14.47 11.27
N ALA A 36 -0.35 -13.61 11.54
CA ALA A 36 -1.25 -13.08 10.52
C ALA A 36 -0.51 -12.15 9.54
N VAL A 37 0.53 -11.45 9.99
CA VAL A 37 1.40 -10.66 9.12
C VAL A 37 2.20 -11.58 8.19
N PHE A 38 2.81 -12.63 8.71
CA PHE A 38 3.54 -13.59 7.89
C PHE A 38 2.65 -14.33 6.90
N GLU A 39 1.44 -14.74 7.31
CA GLU A 39 0.44 -15.33 6.41
C GLU A 39 0.06 -14.37 5.27
N ALA A 40 -0.16 -13.09 5.58
CA ALA A 40 -0.45 -12.08 4.58
C ALA A 40 0.72 -11.86 3.61
N LEU A 41 1.97 -11.84 4.11
CA LEU A 41 3.17 -11.70 3.28
C LEU A 41 3.39 -12.94 2.40
N ALA A 42 3.16 -14.15 2.94
CA ALA A 42 3.22 -15.40 2.17
C ALA A 42 2.17 -15.39 1.04
N PHE A 43 0.93 -15.00 1.34
CA PHE A 43 -0.11 -14.84 0.32
C PHE A 43 0.30 -13.85 -0.78
N ALA A 44 0.86 -12.69 -0.42
CA ALA A 44 1.32 -11.70 -1.39
C ALA A 44 2.44 -12.25 -2.29
N TYR A 45 3.37 -13.03 -1.72
CA TYR A 45 4.44 -13.68 -2.45
C TYR A 45 3.95 -14.77 -3.41
N GLU A 46 2.94 -15.55 -3.00
CA GLU A 46 2.34 -16.61 -3.83
C GLU A 46 1.43 -16.06 -4.93
N HIS A 47 0.88 -14.87 -4.75
CA HIS A 47 -0.08 -14.25 -5.67
C HIS A 47 0.37 -12.88 -6.20
N PRO A 48 1.53 -12.77 -6.88
CA PRO A 48 2.06 -11.49 -7.34
C PRO A 48 1.11 -10.79 -8.33
N GLY A 49 0.45 -11.54 -9.21
CA GLY A 49 -0.50 -10.96 -10.19
C GLY A 49 -1.73 -10.32 -9.54
N GLU A 50 -2.20 -10.84 -8.40
CA GLU A 50 -3.28 -10.19 -7.65
C GLU A 50 -2.78 -8.89 -6.99
N MET A 51 -1.54 -8.88 -6.51
CA MET A 51 -0.93 -7.69 -5.91
C MET A 51 -0.69 -6.60 -6.94
N ASP A 52 -0.25 -6.96 -8.15
CA ASP A 52 -0.05 -6.02 -9.26
C ASP A 52 -1.37 -5.39 -9.72
N GLU A 53 -2.45 -6.18 -9.80
CA GLU A 53 -3.78 -5.64 -10.16
C GLU A 53 -4.30 -4.69 -9.07
N ILE A 54 -4.06 -5.00 -7.78
CA ILE A 54 -4.40 -4.10 -6.68
C ILE A 54 -3.57 -2.80 -6.75
N ARG A 55 -2.27 -2.90 -7.06
CA ARG A 55 -1.37 -1.77 -7.26
C ARG A 55 -1.89 -0.86 -8.37
N ARG A 56 -2.14 -1.42 -9.56
CA ARG A 56 -2.66 -0.69 -10.72
C ARG A 56 -3.96 0.05 -10.40
N ARG A 57 -4.91 -0.61 -9.73
CA ARG A 57 -6.19 0.03 -9.33
C ARG A 57 -5.99 1.15 -8.32
N ASN A 58 -5.07 1.00 -7.37
CA ASN A 58 -4.75 2.08 -6.42
C ASN A 58 -4.13 3.27 -7.15
N ASP A 59 -3.21 3.04 -8.10
CA ASP A 59 -2.57 4.09 -8.87
C ASP A 59 -3.57 4.84 -9.75
N GLU A 60 -4.46 4.11 -10.44
CA GLU A 60 -5.56 4.69 -11.22
C GLU A 60 -6.49 5.53 -10.35
N ALA A 61 -6.89 5.02 -9.17
CA ALA A 61 -7.73 5.74 -8.23
C ALA A 61 -7.05 7.00 -7.67
N GLN A 62 -5.74 6.93 -7.39
CA GLN A 62 -4.96 8.06 -6.91
C GLN A 62 -4.82 9.13 -8.01
N GLN A 63 -4.50 8.73 -9.24
CA GLN A 63 -4.44 9.64 -10.38
C GLN A 63 -5.80 10.32 -10.63
N TYR A 64 -6.89 9.55 -10.56
CA TYR A 64 -8.24 10.10 -10.69
C TYR A 64 -8.54 11.12 -9.59
N SER A 65 -8.24 10.81 -8.32
CA SER A 65 -8.42 11.72 -7.20
C SER A 65 -7.63 13.03 -7.39
N LEU A 66 -6.36 12.94 -7.80
CA LEU A 66 -5.53 14.10 -8.12
C LEU A 66 -6.10 14.92 -9.30
N SER A 67 -6.75 14.26 -10.25
CA SER A 67 -7.42 14.90 -11.40
C SER A 67 -8.70 15.64 -11.02
N LEU A 68 -9.23 15.46 -9.82
CA LEU A 68 -10.39 16.20 -9.31
C LEU A 68 -9.98 17.44 -8.51
N LEU A 69 -8.72 17.57 -8.12
CA LEU A 69 -8.26 18.72 -7.35
C LEU A 69 -8.36 20.03 -8.17
N PRO A 70 -8.65 21.18 -7.53
CA PRO A 70 -8.55 22.49 -8.16
C PRO A 70 -7.16 22.72 -8.80
N VAL A 71 -7.11 23.42 -9.93
CA VAL A 71 -5.88 23.60 -10.75
C VAL A 71 -4.71 24.18 -9.95
N ASN A 72 -5.02 25.06 -8.99
CA ASN A 72 -4.10 25.70 -8.05
C ASN A 72 -3.45 24.71 -7.07
N LEU A 73 -4.12 23.59 -6.72
CA LEU A 73 -3.54 22.52 -5.90
C LEU A 73 -2.79 21.47 -6.74
N ARG A 74 -3.20 21.24 -8.00
CA ARG A 74 -2.49 20.29 -8.90
C ARG A 74 -1.03 20.69 -9.17
N ARG A 75 -0.73 22.00 -9.29
CA ARG A 75 0.65 22.48 -9.51
C ARG A 75 1.57 22.25 -8.31
N ALA A 76 1.04 22.25 -7.09
CA ALA A 76 1.83 21.97 -5.90
C ALA A 76 2.20 20.48 -5.83
N SER A 77 1.26 19.58 -6.06
CA SER A 77 1.50 18.12 -6.06
C SER A 77 2.45 17.67 -7.17
N LYS A 78 2.41 18.30 -8.35
CA LYS A 78 3.31 17.97 -9.48
C LYS A 78 4.78 18.32 -9.17
N LYS A 79 5.03 19.36 -8.36
CA LYS A 79 6.39 19.76 -7.95
C LYS A 79 7.02 18.80 -6.94
N THR A 80 6.21 18.16 -6.10
CA THR A 80 6.70 17.22 -5.08
C THR A 80 7.12 15.89 -5.71
N ILE A 81 6.41 15.42 -6.74
CA ILE A 81 6.71 14.15 -7.43
C ILE A 81 7.99 14.24 -8.28
N GLN A 82 8.39 15.44 -8.73
CA GLN A 82 9.60 15.65 -9.52
C GLN A 82 10.88 15.86 -8.70
N ALA A 83 10.80 15.90 -7.36
CA ALA A 83 11.95 16.16 -6.50
C ALA A 83 12.63 14.90 -5.95
N ASP A 84 12.04 13.72 -6.20
CA ASP A 84 12.52 12.39 -5.76
C ASP A 84 13.10 11.56 -6.93
N GLU A 85 13.52 12.20 -8.03
CA GLU A 85 14.22 11.58 -9.18
C GLU A 85 15.70 12.00 -9.25
#